data_AF-A0A1I0M375-F1
#
_entry.id   AF-A0A1I0M375-F1
#
_cell.length_a   1.000
_cell.length_b   1.000
_cell.length_c   1.000
_cell.angle_alpha   90.00
_cell.angle_beta   90.00
_cell.angle_gamma   90.00
#
_symmetry.space_group_name_H-M   'P 1'
#
loop_
_entity.id
_entity.type
_entity.pdbx_description
1 polymer ?
#
loop_
_entity_poly.entity_id
_entity_poly.type
_entity_poly.pdbx_seq_one_letter_code
_entity_poly.pdbx_strand_id
1 'polypeptide(L)'
;MGSWGTRIFDNDVSQEIKENYINNLKKGASAEETLSIVYSSCSECFSEPEDSIDSWLSLASVMFDYGRLTEEVRQKALEMIAHDMESTRWHGSEFERRKSALVELKEKLSSVQPDRKEVKIIKPHVPKIKPNEILELKLEDRIL
;
A
#
# COMPACT_ATOMS: atom_id res chain seq x y z
N MET A 1 -5.91 -14.51 -12.00
CA MET A 1 -4.62 -14.18 -11.36
C MET A 1 -3.96 -13.15 -12.25
N GLY A 2 -3.76 -11.93 -11.74
CA GLY A 2 -3.25 -10.81 -12.53
C GLY A 2 -1.78 -11.03 -12.88
N SER A 3 -1.38 -10.68 -14.10
CA SER A 3 0.02 -10.67 -14.48
C SER A 3 0.77 -9.64 -13.63
N TRP A 4 1.85 -10.06 -12.98
CA TRP A 4 2.79 -9.14 -12.35
C TRP A 4 3.41 -8.24 -13.43
N GLY A 5 3.22 -6.93 -13.29
CA GLY A 5 3.76 -5.92 -14.20
C GLY A 5 4.95 -5.19 -13.61
N THR A 6 5.50 -4.28 -14.40
CA THR A 6 6.75 -3.56 -14.09
C THR A 6 6.54 -2.30 -13.26
N ARG A 7 5.31 -1.81 -13.11
CA ARG A 7 5.02 -0.62 -12.29
C ARG A 7 4.99 -0.98 -10.81
N ILE A 8 5.12 0.05 -9.97
CA ILE A 8 5.14 -0.10 -8.50
C ILE A 8 3.89 -0.81 -7.96
N PHE A 9 2.73 -0.63 -8.59
CA PHE A 9 1.45 -1.19 -8.16
C PHE A 9 0.92 -2.32 -9.07
N ASP A 10 1.72 -2.85 -9.99
CA ASP A 10 1.29 -3.93 -10.89
C ASP A 10 1.52 -5.32 -10.27
N ASN A 11 1.59 -5.44 -8.95
CA ASN A 11 1.65 -6.70 -8.23
C ASN A 11 0.67 -6.66 -7.03
N ASP A 12 0.29 -7.82 -6.52
CA ASP A 12 -0.65 -7.98 -5.42
C ASP A 12 -0.10 -7.45 -4.09
N VAL A 13 1.17 -7.69 -3.78
CA VAL A 13 1.84 -7.21 -2.55
C VAL A 13 1.72 -5.68 -2.39
N SER A 14 2.09 -4.94 -3.43
CA SER A 14 2.04 -3.48 -3.45
C SER A 14 0.61 -2.92 -3.34
N GLN A 15 -0.36 -3.62 -3.94
CA GLN A 15 -1.77 -3.25 -3.82
C GLN A 15 -2.28 -3.49 -2.40
N GLU A 16 -1.92 -4.62 -1.79
CA GLU A 16 -2.27 -4.92 -0.41
C GLU A 16 -1.72 -3.87 0.55
N ILE A 17 -0.44 -3.52 0.46
CA ILE A 17 0.18 -2.48 1.29
C ILE A 17 -0.54 -1.14 1.12
N LYS A 18 -0.85 -0.75 -0.12
CA LYS A 18 -1.57 0.48 -0.43
C LYS A 18 -2.97 0.49 0.17
N GLU A 19 -3.74 -0.57 -0.04
CA GLU A 19 -5.09 -0.68 0.47
C GLU A 19 -5.10 -0.67 1.99
N ASN A 20 -4.21 -1.41 2.63
CA ASN A 20 -4.07 -1.47 4.08
C ASN A 20 -3.76 -0.08 4.67
N TYR A 21 -2.79 0.64 4.09
CA TYR A 21 -2.44 1.99 4.51
C TYR A 21 -3.63 2.96 4.37
N ILE A 22 -4.28 2.99 3.19
CA ILE A 22 -5.42 3.89 2.92
C ILE A 22 -6.62 3.56 3.81
N ASN A 23 -6.90 2.27 4.03
CA ASN A 23 -8.03 1.83 4.85
C ASN A 23 -7.86 2.23 6.32
N ASN A 24 -6.65 2.13 6.87
CA ASN A 24 -6.39 2.58 8.24
C ASN A 24 -6.48 4.10 8.38
N LEU A 25 -5.99 4.88 7.40
CA LEU A 25 -6.25 6.32 7.38
C LEU A 25 -7.74 6.65 7.34
N LYS A 26 -8.53 5.90 6.55
CA LYS A 26 -9.99 6.06 6.49
C LYS A 26 -10.70 5.64 7.78
N LYS A 27 -10.12 4.76 8.58
CA LYS A 27 -10.61 4.42 9.93
C LYS A 27 -10.32 5.54 10.96
N GLY A 28 -9.52 6.53 10.59
CA GLY A 28 -9.18 7.67 11.44
C GLY A 28 -7.90 7.46 12.26
N ALA A 29 -7.11 6.43 11.96
CA ALA A 29 -5.81 6.24 12.61
C ALA A 29 -4.86 7.41 12.27
N SER A 30 -3.99 7.76 13.21
CA SER A 30 -2.91 8.71 12.98
C SER A 30 -1.88 8.14 11.99
N ALA A 31 -0.94 8.98 11.53
CA ALA A 31 0.10 8.55 10.60
C ALA A 31 1.01 7.48 11.23
N GLU A 32 1.36 7.65 12.51
CA GLU A 32 2.21 6.72 13.26
C GLU A 32 1.49 5.40 13.55
N GLU A 33 0.23 5.45 13.99
CA GLU A 33 -0.57 4.25 14.20
C GLU A 33 -0.78 3.48 12.90
N THR A 34 -1.07 4.19 11.79
CA THR A 34 -1.22 3.55 10.48
C THR A 34 0.04 2.81 10.06
N LEU A 35 1.20 3.43 10.25
CA LEU A 35 2.49 2.83 9.93
C LEU A 35 2.76 1.59 10.80
N SER A 36 2.52 1.67 12.11
CA SER A 36 2.65 0.54 13.03
C SER A 36 1.70 -0.61 12.66
N ILE A 37 0.45 -0.30 12.31
CA ILE A 37 -0.53 -1.31 11.87
C ILE A 37 -0.03 -1.99 10.60
N VAL A 38 0.40 -1.23 9.58
CA VAL A 38 0.89 -1.80 8.30
C VAL A 38 2.10 -2.70 8.54
N TYR A 39 3.06 -2.30 9.37
CA TYR A 39 4.18 -3.18 9.71
C TYR A 39 3.75 -4.45 10.44
N SER A 40 2.76 -4.37 11.32
CA SER A 40 2.27 -5.55 12.06
C SER A 40 1.46 -6.50 11.17
N SER A 41 0.66 -5.96 10.24
CA SER A 41 -0.23 -6.76 9.39
C SER A 41 0.46 -7.35 8.17
N CYS A 42 1.50 -6.68 7.68
CA CYS A 42 2.22 -7.06 6.47
C CYS A 42 3.69 -7.36 6.78
N SER A 43 4.01 -7.80 8.00
CA SER A 43 5.39 -8.03 8.46
C SER A 43 6.14 -9.00 7.55
N GLU A 44 5.45 -10.04 7.08
CA GLU A 44 6.00 -11.06 6.17
C GLU A 44 6.42 -10.42 4.84
N CYS A 45 5.60 -9.51 4.31
CA CYS A 45 5.90 -8.80 3.07
C CYS A 45 7.15 -7.90 3.15
N PHE A 46 7.55 -7.48 4.36
CA PHE A 46 8.78 -6.69 4.57
C PHE A 46 10.01 -7.54 4.87
N SER A 47 9.83 -8.77 5.37
CA SER A 47 10.93 -9.68 5.70
C SER A 47 11.33 -10.59 4.54
N GLU A 48 10.37 -10.98 3.69
CA GLU A 48 10.64 -11.86 2.55
C GLU A 48 11.40 -11.11 1.45
N PRO A 49 12.58 -11.61 1.02
CA PRO A 49 13.41 -10.91 0.04
C PRO A 49 12.70 -10.61 -1.29
N GLU A 50 11.82 -11.51 -1.73
CA GLU A 50 11.08 -11.39 -3.00
C GLU A 50 10.08 -10.23 -2.98
N ASP A 51 9.42 -10.02 -1.84
CA ASP A 51 8.32 -9.07 -1.67
C ASP A 51 8.78 -7.75 -1.03
N SER A 52 9.87 -7.78 -0.27
CA SER A 52 10.37 -6.63 0.51
C SER A 52 10.57 -5.39 -0.35
N ILE A 53 11.11 -5.56 -1.56
CA ILE A 53 11.31 -4.47 -2.52
C ILE A 53 9.96 -3.82 -2.84
N ASP A 54 8.98 -4.59 -3.33
CA ASP A 54 7.68 -4.06 -3.73
C ASP A 54 6.90 -3.46 -2.54
N SER A 55 7.07 -4.02 -1.34
CA SER A 55 6.50 -3.50 -0.09
C SER A 55 7.02 -2.12 0.29
N TRP A 56 8.35 -1.93 0.29
CA TRP A 56 8.94 -0.62 0.63
C TRP A 56 8.63 0.45 -0.41
N LEU A 57 8.70 0.10 -1.70
CA LEU A 57 8.43 1.04 -2.79
C LEU A 57 6.97 1.51 -2.79
N SER A 58 6.04 0.56 -2.59
CA SER A 58 4.60 0.87 -2.52
C SER A 58 4.26 1.70 -1.29
N LEU A 59 4.77 1.34 -0.10
CA LEU A 59 4.56 2.09 1.13
C LEU A 59 5.04 3.54 0.99
N ALA A 60 6.28 3.74 0.52
CA ALA A 60 6.84 5.08 0.35
C ALA A 60 6.04 5.91 -0.66
N SER A 61 5.63 5.31 -1.77
CA SER A 61 4.84 5.99 -2.81
C SER A 61 3.49 6.48 -2.26
N VAL A 62 2.77 5.63 -1.51
CA VAL A 62 1.47 6.00 -0.92
C VAL A 62 1.65 7.01 0.21
N MET A 63 2.62 6.83 1.10
CA MET A 63 2.87 7.79 2.18
C MET A 63 3.20 9.19 1.63
N PHE A 64 3.96 9.26 0.53
CA PHE A 64 4.24 10.51 -0.16
C PHE A 64 2.97 11.16 -0.72
N ASP A 65 2.10 10.39 -1.39
CA ASP A 65 0.85 10.92 -1.97
C ASP A 65 -0.12 11.50 -0.91
N TYR A 66 0.03 11.05 0.33
CA TYR A 66 -0.74 11.54 1.47
C TYR A 66 0.02 12.61 2.28
N GLY A 67 1.23 13.01 1.89
CA GLY A 67 2.02 14.00 2.60
C GLY A 67 2.44 13.53 4.00
N ARG A 68 2.63 12.23 4.21
CA ARG A 68 2.96 11.59 5.51
C ARG A 68 4.19 10.69 5.45
N LEU A 69 5.02 10.81 4.40
CA LEU A 69 6.28 10.08 4.27
C LEU A 69 7.23 10.41 5.42
N THR A 70 7.79 9.39 6.06
CA THR A 70 8.84 9.51 7.07
C THR A 70 10.21 9.35 6.41
N GLU A 71 11.23 9.94 7.02
CA GLU A 71 12.60 9.85 6.49
C GLU A 71 13.13 8.40 6.49
N GLU A 72 12.78 7.60 7.49
CA GLU A 72 13.12 6.18 7.56
C GLU A 72 12.60 5.40 6.36
N VAL A 73 11.30 5.54 6.07
CA VAL A 73 10.66 4.86 4.92
C VAL A 73 11.23 5.37 3.60
N ARG A 74 11.54 6.67 3.51
CA ARG A 74 12.19 7.26 2.33
C ARG A 74 13.55 6.61 2.08
N GLN A 75 14.41 6.55 3.10
CA GLN A 75 15.75 5.95 2.97
C GLN A 75 15.67 4.49 2.59
N LYS A 76 14.80 3.71 3.25
CA LYS A 76 14.57 2.30 2.90
C LYS A 76 14.10 2.12 1.47
N ALA A 77 13.16 2.94 1.01
CA ALA A 77 12.72 2.87 -0.38
C ALA A 77 13.85 3.20 -1.37
N LEU A 78 14.69 4.20 -1.08
CA LEU A 78 15.84 4.53 -1.94
C LEU A 78 16.89 3.40 -1.97
N GLU A 79 17.13 2.72 -0.84
CA GLU A 79 17.96 1.52 -0.79
C GLU A 79 17.37 0.39 -1.67
N MET A 80 16.06 0.14 -1.56
CA MET A 80 15.38 -0.88 -2.36
C MET A 80 15.36 -0.54 -3.86
N ILE A 81 15.26 0.74 -4.23
CA ILE A 81 15.40 1.19 -5.63
C ILE A 81 16.78 0.81 -6.17
N ALA A 82 17.85 1.06 -5.40
CA ALA A 82 19.20 0.70 -5.83
C ALA A 82 19.35 -0.83 -5.99
N HIS A 83 18.82 -1.60 -5.04
CA HIS A 83 18.86 -3.06 -5.11
C HIS A 83 18.06 -3.63 -6.30
N ASP A 84 16.85 -3.11 -6.57
CA ASP A 84 16.01 -3.59 -7.68
C ASP A 84 16.60 -3.25 -9.06
N MET A 85 17.41 -2.18 -9.16
CA MET A 85 18.15 -1.84 -10.38
C MET A 85 19.27 -2.84 -10.70
N GLU A 86 19.83 -3.49 -9.69
CA GLU A 86 20.88 -4.51 -9.82
C GLU A 86 20.33 -5.94 -9.84
N SER A 87 19.01 -6.09 -9.61
CA SER A 87 18.33 -7.37 -9.58
C SER A 87 18.27 -8.03 -10.95
N THR A 88 18.43 -9.35 -10.98
CA THR A 88 18.24 -10.18 -12.18
C THR A 88 16.77 -10.53 -12.45
N ARG A 89 15.83 -10.04 -11.61
CA ARG A 89 14.38 -10.28 -11.74
C ARG A 89 13.81 -9.75 -13.05
N TRP A 90 14.36 -8.65 -13.57
CA TRP A 90 13.86 -7.99 -14.78
C TRP A 90 14.90 -8.03 -15.89
N HIS A 91 14.45 -8.28 -17.13
CA HIS A 91 15.35 -8.40 -18.29
C HIS A 91 14.72 -7.84 -19.57
N GLY A 92 15.58 -7.43 -20.51
CA GLY A 92 15.15 -6.90 -21.81
C GLY A 92 14.22 -5.69 -21.69
N SER A 93 13.09 -5.72 -22.40
CA SER A 93 12.14 -4.60 -22.41
C SER A 93 11.42 -4.37 -21.08
N GLU A 94 11.32 -5.40 -20.22
CA GLU A 94 10.68 -5.28 -18.90
C GLU A 94 11.59 -4.53 -17.93
N PHE A 95 12.91 -4.77 -18.01
CA PHE A 95 13.90 -4.03 -17.23
C PHE A 95 13.83 -2.53 -17.52
N GLU A 96 13.77 -2.13 -18.79
CA GLU A 96 13.68 -0.70 -19.14
C GLU A 96 12.39 -0.05 -18.62
N ARG A 97 11.26 -0.78 -18.67
CA ARG A 97 9.99 -0.30 -18.09
C ARG A 97 10.06 -0.19 -16.57
N ARG A 98 10.63 -1.19 -15.90
CA ARG A 98 10.81 -1.18 -14.45
C ARG A 98 11.72 -0.05 -14.03
N LYS A 99 12.87 0.10 -14.69
CA LYS A 99 13.83 1.18 -14.48
C LYS A 99 13.17 2.55 -14.61
N SER A 100 12.34 2.77 -15.64
CA SER A 100 11.58 4.01 -15.78
C SER A 100 10.67 4.26 -14.59
N ALA A 101 9.94 3.25 -14.10
CA ALA A 101 9.07 3.38 -12.93
C ALA A 101 9.86 3.66 -11.64
N LEU A 102 11.04 3.04 -11.47
CA LEU A 102 11.93 3.28 -10.34
C LEU A 102 12.53 4.69 -10.35
N VAL A 103 12.91 5.21 -11.52
CA VAL A 103 13.41 6.58 -11.68
C VAL A 103 12.30 7.59 -11.32
N GLU A 104 11.09 7.39 -11.84
CA GLU A 104 9.94 8.23 -11.52
C GLU A 104 9.64 8.24 -10.01
N LEU A 105 9.68 7.07 -9.37
CA LEU A 105 9.50 6.98 -7.92
C LEU A 105 10.65 7.67 -7.16
N LYS A 106 11.90 7.51 -7.61
CA LYS A 106 13.06 8.16 -6.99
C LYS A 106 12.97 9.69 -7.07
N GLU A 107 12.58 10.22 -8.21
CA GLU A 107 12.37 11.65 -8.41
C GLU A 107 11.24 12.16 -7.52
N LYS A 108 10.12 11.44 -7.48
CA LYS A 108 9.00 11.71 -6.56
C LYS A 108 9.47 11.78 -5.11
N LEU A 109 10.20 10.78 -4.63
CA LEU A 109 10.67 10.72 -3.22
C LEU A 109 11.74 11.76 -2.87
N SER A 110 12.48 12.26 -3.86
CA SER A 110 13.51 13.30 -3.71
C SER A 110 12.94 14.72 -3.79
N SER A 111 11.69 14.87 -4.24
CA SER A 111 11.01 16.15 -4.34
C SER A 111 10.45 16.62 -3.00
N VAL A 112 10.03 17.89 -2.93
CA VAL A 112 9.36 18.43 -1.75
C VAL A 112 8.05 17.67 -1.54
N GLN A 113 7.90 17.10 -0.36
CA GLN A 113 6.71 16.35 0.02
C GLN A 113 5.47 17.24 -0.02
N PRO A 114 4.34 16.76 -0.59
CA PRO A 114 3.12 17.54 -0.66
C PRO A 114 2.52 17.75 0.72
N ASP A 115 1.63 18.75 0.80
CA ASP A 115 0.87 19.03 2.02
C ASP A 115 0.07 17.80 2.46
N ARG A 116 -0.09 17.69 3.79
CA ARG A 116 -0.78 16.56 4.42
C ARG A 116 -2.22 16.49 3.94
N LYS A 117 -2.54 15.48 3.13
CA LYS A 117 -3.87 15.27 2.57
C LYS A 117 -4.88 14.95 3.66
N GLU A 118 -6.01 15.65 3.70
CA GLU A 118 -7.13 15.29 4.57
C GLU A 118 -7.80 14.00 4.09
N VAL A 119 -8.06 13.08 5.02
CA VAL A 119 -8.72 11.82 4.73
C VAL A 119 -10.06 11.81 5.42
N LYS A 120 -11.13 11.62 4.63
CA LYS A 120 -12.49 11.50 5.18
C LYS A 120 -12.59 10.20 5.96
N ILE A 121 -12.89 10.32 7.25
CA ILE A 121 -13.09 9.17 8.14
C ILE A 121 -14.41 8.49 7.81
N ILE A 122 -14.36 7.21 7.47
CA ILE A 122 -15.54 6.38 7.25
C ILE A 122 -16.02 5.91 8.62
N LYS A 123 -17.20 6.36 9.02
CA LYS A 123 -17.86 5.85 10.23
C LYS A 123 -18.55 4.54 9.87
N PRO A 124 -18.16 3.39 10.46
CA PRO A 124 -18.85 2.13 10.20
C PRO A 124 -20.31 2.26 10.59
N HIS A 125 -21.20 1.68 9.77
CA HIS A 125 -22.60 1.58 10.14
C HIS A 125 -22.72 0.67 11.36
N VAL A 126 -23.17 1.24 12.48
CA VAL A 126 -23.50 0.46 13.66
C VAL A 126 -24.96 0.05 13.53
N PRO A 127 -25.25 -1.25 13.30
CA PRO A 127 -26.62 -1.71 13.25
C PRO A 127 -27.27 -1.47 14.62
N LYS A 128 -28.53 -1.03 14.63
CA LYS A 128 -29.28 -0.69 15.86
C LYS A 128 -29.78 -1.93 16.62
N ILE A 129 -28.97 -2.98 16.66
CA ILE A 129 -29.31 -4.28 17.25
C ILE A 129 -28.77 -4.29 18.67
N LYS A 130 -29.61 -4.67 19.62
CA LYS A 130 -29.20 -4.82 21.03
C LYS A 130 -28.48 -6.15 21.23
N PRO A 131 -27.62 -6.27 22.26
CA PRO A 131 -27.11 -7.57 22.69
C PRO A 131 -28.26 -8.57 22.89
N ASN A 132 -28.16 -9.77 22.31
CA ASN A 132 -29.15 -10.85 22.32
C ASN A 132 -30.40 -10.66 21.43
N GLU A 133 -30.41 -9.69 20.53
CA GLU A 133 -31.49 -9.53 19.54
C GLU A 133 -31.19 -10.36 18.28
N ILE A 134 -32.16 -11.18 17.85
CA ILE A 134 -32.04 -12.08 16.69
C ILE A 134 -32.55 -11.35 15.45
N LEU A 135 -31.71 -11.30 14.41
CA LEU A 135 -32.13 -10.91 13.06
C LEU A 135 -32.61 -12.14 12.29
N GLU A 136 -33.89 -12.15 11.92
CA GLU A 136 -34.41 -13.09 10.94
C GLU A 136 -34.54 -12.36 9.59
N LEU A 137 -33.76 -12.79 8.61
CA LEU A 137 -33.81 -12.28 7.23
C LEU A 137 -34.38 -13.39 6.35
N LYS A 138 -35.53 -13.13 5.73
CA LYS A 138 -36.04 -14.01 4.66
C LYS A 138 -35.33 -13.65 3.37
N LEU A 139 -34.57 -14.61 2.84
CA LEU A 139 -34.08 -14.54 1.47
C LEU A 139 -35.27 -14.78 0.54
N GLU A 140 -35.61 -13.78 -0.26
CA GLU A 140 -36.50 -13.96 -1.40
C GLU A 140 -35.71 -14.63 -2.52
N ASP A 141 -36.17 -15.77 -2.99
CA ASP A 141 -35.67 -16.39 -4.23
C ASP A 141 -36.01 -15.46 -5.41
N ARG A 142 -35.15 -14.48 -5.67
CA ARG A 142 -35.13 -13.84 -6.99
C ARG A 142 -34.51 -14.83 -7.96
N ILE A 143 -35.38 -15.61 -8.59
CA ILE A 143 -35.07 -16.31 -9.83
C ILE A 143 -34.59 -15.28 -10.85
N LEU A 144 -33.48 -15.63 -11.49
CA LEU A 144 -32.66 -14.91 -12.47
C LEU A 144 -33.43 -14.10 -13.52
#